data_AF-A0A3N5NNE5-F1
#
_entry.id   AF-A0A3N5NNE5-F1
#
_cell.length_a   1.000
_cell.length_b   1.000
_cell.length_c   1.000
_cell.angle_alpha   90.00
_cell.angle_beta   90.00
_cell.angle_gamma   90.00
#
_symmetry.space_group_name_H-M   'P 1'
#
loop_
_entity.id
_entity.type
_entity.pdbx_description
1 polymer ?
#
loop_
_entity_poly.entity_id
_entity_poly.type
_entity_poly.pdbx_seq_one_letter_code
_entity_poly.pdbx_strand_id
1 'polypeptide(L)'
;MAMLNRMIKTGFVVLVFASLVLIGPVTAAFNTITTGGTVFVGEDGLDVTAVMGGDTRIGWWASGATPSTSSPDYSVPVSDPANFYISPEDFGSHTGPWYRLNTLGNLNGAAFTVVDPRLDLKIEDTTVGVDVTDKWVPTGDFLRFRIDTNLISISQRPGVSSTPVTIKVQSPDGA
;
A
#
# COMPACT_ATOMS: atom_id res chain seq x y z
N MET A 1 -36.31 46.20 0.99
CA MET A 1 -36.15 44.95 0.19
C MET A 1 -34.77 44.81 -0.45
N ALA A 2 -34.13 45.88 -0.96
CA ALA A 2 -32.79 45.81 -1.57
C ALA A 2 -31.63 45.43 -0.62
N MET A 3 -31.71 45.80 0.68
CA MET A 3 -30.69 45.43 1.68
C MET A 3 -30.69 43.94 2.03
N LEU A 4 -31.85 43.30 2.11
CA LEU A 4 -31.98 41.87 2.43
C LEU A 4 -31.37 41.00 1.33
N ASN A 5 -31.56 41.38 0.06
CA ASN A 5 -30.99 40.69 -1.09
C ASN A 5 -29.46 40.86 -1.20
N ARG A 6 -28.90 41.96 -0.65
CA ARG A 6 -27.46 42.17 -0.54
C ARG A 6 -26.85 41.30 0.57
N MET A 7 -27.49 41.23 1.73
CA MET A 7 -27.04 40.37 2.84
C MET A 7 -27.05 38.88 2.50
N ILE A 8 -28.08 38.40 1.79
CA ILE A 8 -28.17 36.98 1.38
C ILE A 8 -27.05 36.63 0.38
N LYS A 9 -26.78 37.51 -0.59
CA LYS A 9 -25.71 37.30 -1.58
C LYS A 9 -24.32 37.33 -0.95
N THR A 10 -24.05 38.29 -0.06
CA THR A 10 -22.76 38.36 0.65
C THR A 10 -22.58 37.19 1.61
N GLY A 11 -23.63 36.77 2.31
CA GLY A 11 -23.59 35.58 3.18
C GLY A 11 -23.31 34.28 2.41
N PHE A 12 -23.90 34.12 1.22
CA PHE A 12 -23.67 32.96 0.38
C PHE A 12 -22.24 32.91 -0.18
N VAL A 13 -21.67 34.06 -0.58
CA VAL A 13 -20.30 34.16 -1.08
C VAL A 13 -19.28 33.86 0.03
N VAL A 14 -19.52 34.31 1.27
CA VAL A 14 -18.65 34.02 2.41
C VAL A 14 -18.70 32.53 2.79
N LEU A 15 -19.87 31.88 2.73
CA LEU A 15 -20.01 30.45 3.00
C LEU A 15 -19.27 29.60 1.96
N VAL A 16 -19.35 29.96 0.67
CA VAL A 16 -18.66 29.24 -0.42
C VAL A 16 -17.14 29.45 -0.35
N PHE A 17 -16.66 30.64 0.02
CA PHE A 17 -15.22 30.85 0.22
C PHE A 17 -14.69 30.13 1.47
N ALA A 18 -15.47 30.08 2.56
CA ALA A 18 -15.09 29.36 3.77
C ALA A 18 -15.04 27.83 3.55
N SER A 19 -15.91 27.28 2.70
CA SER A 19 -15.87 25.86 2.34
C SER A 19 -14.69 25.50 1.42
N LEU A 20 -14.23 26.43 0.57
CA LEU A 20 -13.04 26.23 -0.27
C LEU A 20 -11.71 26.28 0.51
N VAL A 21 -11.64 27.02 1.63
CA VAL A 21 -10.40 27.15 2.44
C VAL A 21 -10.19 25.96 3.40
N LEU A 22 -11.23 25.18 3.67
CA LEU A 22 -11.14 23.95 4.50
C LEU A 22 -10.69 22.72 3.72
N ILE A 23 -10.51 22.82 2.39
CA ILE A 23 -9.92 21.76 1.57
C ILE A 23 -8.39 21.92 1.62
N GLY A 24 -7.81 21.73 2.81
CA GLY A 24 -6.37 21.54 2.92
C GLY A 24 -5.95 20.35 2.04
N PRO A 25 -4.71 20.34 1.49
CA PRO A 25 -4.22 19.16 0.80
C PRO A 25 -4.24 18.00 1.79
N VAL A 26 -5.05 16.97 1.49
CA VAL A 26 -4.87 15.67 2.14
C VAL A 26 -3.52 15.17 1.66
N THR A 27 -2.50 15.30 2.49
CA THR A 27 -1.23 14.61 2.26
C THR A 27 -1.55 13.13 2.33
N ALA A 28 -1.60 12.47 1.17
CA ALA A 28 -1.81 11.04 1.11
C ALA A 28 -0.66 10.33 1.83
N ALA A 29 -1.02 9.47 2.77
CA ALA A 29 -0.09 8.80 3.66
C ALA A 29 0.45 7.51 3.01
N PHE A 30 1.58 7.00 3.51
CA PHE A 30 2.23 5.80 2.96
C PHE A 30 1.38 4.53 3.06
N ASN A 31 0.37 4.54 3.93
CA ASN A 31 -0.60 3.48 4.10
C ASN A 31 -1.84 3.63 3.19
N THR A 32 -1.96 4.74 2.45
CA THR A 32 -3.03 4.93 1.47
C THR A 32 -2.75 4.12 0.21
N ILE A 33 -3.68 3.23 -0.14
CA ILE A 33 -3.60 2.39 -1.33
C ILE A 33 -4.41 3.02 -2.46
N THR A 34 -3.84 3.05 -3.66
CA THR A 34 -4.54 3.47 -4.88
C THR A 34 -5.12 2.25 -5.61
N THR A 35 -6.14 2.44 -6.44
CA THR A 35 -6.71 1.34 -7.24
C THR A 35 -5.64 0.67 -8.08
N GLY A 36 -5.60 -0.67 -8.06
CA GLY A 36 -4.58 -1.48 -8.73
C GLY A 36 -3.21 -1.46 -8.03
N GLY A 37 -3.08 -0.77 -6.90
CA GLY A 37 -1.86 -0.72 -6.12
C GLY A 37 -1.45 -2.09 -5.55
N THR A 38 -0.18 -2.22 -5.20
CA THR A 38 0.35 -3.42 -4.55
C THR A 38 0.22 -3.30 -3.04
N VAL A 39 -0.25 -4.37 -2.41
CA VAL A 39 -0.21 -4.58 -0.95
C VAL A 39 0.53 -5.88 -0.66
N PHE A 40 1.15 -5.97 0.52
CA PHE A 40 1.92 -7.14 0.91
C PHE A 40 1.22 -7.90 2.03
N VAL A 41 1.34 -9.23 2.00
CA VAL A 41 0.88 -10.08 3.10
C VAL A 41 1.53 -9.63 4.42
N GLY A 42 0.72 -9.42 5.45
CA GLY A 42 1.15 -8.92 6.75
C GLY A 42 1.16 -7.39 6.89
N GLU A 43 0.84 -6.61 5.84
CA GLU A 43 0.67 -5.17 6.00
C GLU A 43 -0.58 -4.84 6.81
N ASP A 44 -0.41 -3.98 7.82
CA ASP A 44 -1.46 -3.54 8.74
C ASP A 44 -1.68 -2.02 8.67
N GLY A 45 -2.88 -1.60 9.04
CA GLY A 45 -3.29 -0.20 9.09
C GLY A 45 -3.37 0.47 7.72
N LEU A 46 -3.71 -0.27 6.67
CA LEU A 46 -3.86 0.27 5.32
C LEU A 46 -5.18 1.06 5.19
N ASP A 47 -5.11 2.20 4.49
CA ASP A 47 -6.31 2.90 4.03
C ASP A 47 -6.62 2.50 2.58
N VAL A 48 -7.62 1.65 2.44
CA VAL A 48 -8.19 1.17 1.17
C VAL A 48 -9.54 1.82 0.84
N THR A 49 -9.96 2.86 1.57
CA THR A 49 -11.28 3.50 1.44
C THR A 49 -11.56 3.95 0.00
N ALA A 50 -10.60 4.66 -0.61
CA ALA A 50 -10.73 5.13 -1.98
C ALA A 50 -10.83 3.96 -2.98
N VAL A 51 -10.05 2.90 -2.75
CA VAL A 51 -10.07 1.70 -3.59
C VAL A 51 -11.42 1.03 -3.53
N MET A 52 -11.99 0.87 -2.34
CA MET A 52 -13.25 0.19 -2.10
C MET A 52 -14.46 0.87 -2.74
N GLY A 53 -14.41 2.18 -3.02
CA GLY A 53 -15.47 2.88 -3.76
C GLY A 53 -16.89 2.68 -3.22
N GLY A 54 -17.02 2.42 -1.91
CA GLY A 54 -18.29 2.15 -1.22
C GLY A 54 -18.69 0.68 -1.08
N ASP A 55 -18.00 -0.24 -1.77
CA ASP A 55 -18.21 -1.69 -1.57
C ASP A 55 -17.61 -2.14 -0.24
N THR A 56 -18.12 -3.25 0.30
CA THR A 56 -17.74 -3.77 1.63
C THR A 56 -17.15 -5.18 1.57
N ARG A 57 -16.89 -5.68 0.36
CA ARG A 57 -16.35 -7.01 0.13
C ARG A 57 -15.37 -7.01 -1.05
N ILE A 58 -14.37 -7.87 -0.97
CA ILE A 58 -13.46 -8.16 -2.06
C ILE A 58 -13.44 -9.66 -2.35
N GLY A 59 -13.16 -10.00 -3.60
CA GLY A 59 -13.06 -11.36 -4.09
C GLY A 59 -11.75 -11.60 -4.83
N TRP A 60 -11.29 -12.83 -4.74
CA TRP A 60 -10.13 -13.36 -5.44
C TRP A 60 -10.53 -14.57 -6.29
N TRP A 61 -9.84 -14.73 -7.40
CA TRP A 61 -10.04 -15.83 -8.34
C TRP A 61 -8.73 -16.55 -8.57
N ALA A 62 -8.78 -17.87 -8.60
CA ALA A 62 -7.65 -18.70 -8.94
C ALA A 62 -7.18 -18.43 -10.37
N SER A 63 -5.89 -18.67 -10.60
CA SER A 63 -5.29 -18.51 -11.92
C SER A 63 -6.05 -19.34 -12.97
N GLY A 64 -6.42 -18.68 -14.07
CA GLY A 64 -7.18 -19.29 -15.16
C GLY A 64 -8.71 -19.13 -15.09
N ALA A 65 -9.26 -18.63 -13.99
CA ALA A 65 -10.68 -18.28 -13.92
C ALA A 65 -11.00 -17.02 -14.75
N THR A 66 -12.28 -16.81 -15.06
CA THR A 66 -12.78 -15.62 -15.78
C THR A 66 -13.68 -14.79 -14.87
N PRO A 67 -13.15 -13.75 -14.19
CA PRO A 67 -13.87 -13.02 -13.15
C PRO A 67 -15.17 -12.35 -13.60
N SER A 68 -15.33 -12.06 -14.89
CA SER A 68 -16.55 -11.45 -15.44
C SER A 68 -17.73 -12.43 -15.54
N THR A 69 -17.49 -13.74 -15.45
CA THR A 69 -18.51 -14.78 -15.67
C THR A 69 -18.58 -15.84 -14.57
N SER A 70 -17.71 -15.78 -13.56
CA SER A 70 -17.68 -16.74 -12.45
C SER A 70 -17.72 -16.07 -11.09
N SER A 71 -18.18 -16.79 -10.08
CA SER A 71 -18.03 -16.38 -8.67
C SER A 71 -16.56 -16.42 -8.25
N PRO A 72 -16.15 -15.61 -7.26
CA PRO A 72 -14.81 -15.70 -6.68
C PRO A 72 -14.59 -17.03 -5.97
N ASP A 73 -13.36 -17.52 -6.01
CA ASP A 73 -12.92 -18.72 -5.28
C ASP A 73 -12.76 -18.42 -3.79
N TYR A 74 -12.42 -17.18 -3.45
CA TYR A 74 -12.29 -16.71 -2.08
C TYR A 74 -12.77 -15.26 -1.94
N SER A 75 -13.40 -14.91 -0.81
CA SER A 75 -13.86 -13.53 -0.59
C SER A 75 -13.79 -13.14 0.87
N VAL A 76 -13.49 -11.86 1.11
CA VAL A 76 -13.23 -11.30 2.44
C VAL A 76 -14.09 -10.05 2.63
N PRO A 77 -14.74 -9.87 3.80
CA PRO A 77 -15.38 -8.60 4.15
C PRO A 77 -14.33 -7.53 4.47
N VAL A 78 -14.56 -6.30 4.01
CA VAL A 78 -13.75 -5.13 4.36
C VAL A 78 -14.55 -4.27 5.33
N SER A 79 -14.45 -4.62 6.61
CA SER A 79 -15.26 -4.01 7.67
C SER A 79 -14.76 -2.62 8.08
N ASP A 80 -13.44 -2.41 8.05
CA ASP A 80 -12.79 -1.12 8.31
C ASP A 80 -11.79 -0.81 7.18
N PRO A 81 -12.24 -0.11 6.13
CA PRO A 81 -11.38 0.20 4.99
C PRO A 81 -10.33 1.26 5.31
N ALA A 82 -10.42 1.99 6.43
CA ALA A 82 -9.42 2.98 6.82
C ALA A 82 -8.30 2.38 7.69
N ASN A 83 -8.46 1.14 8.15
CA ASN A 83 -7.51 0.41 8.97
C ASN A 83 -7.51 -1.09 8.61
N PHE A 84 -7.25 -1.37 7.33
CA PHE A 84 -7.32 -2.71 6.76
C PHE A 84 -6.02 -3.50 6.97
N TYR A 85 -6.17 -4.79 7.32
CA TYR A 85 -5.06 -5.72 7.54
C TYR A 85 -5.03 -6.79 6.44
N ILE A 86 -3.88 -6.95 5.78
CA ILE A 86 -3.63 -8.03 4.84
C ILE A 86 -3.22 -9.28 5.63
N SER A 87 -4.19 -9.93 6.27
CA SER A 87 -3.96 -11.09 7.12
C SER A 87 -3.27 -12.25 6.36
N PRO A 88 -2.23 -12.89 6.91
CA PRO A 88 -1.64 -14.08 6.29
C PRO A 88 -2.62 -15.24 6.10
N GLU A 89 -3.64 -15.33 6.94
CA GLU A 89 -4.68 -16.38 6.87
C GLU A 89 -5.57 -16.22 5.64
N ASP A 90 -6.07 -15.01 5.38
CA ASP A 90 -6.97 -14.76 4.25
C ASP A 90 -6.19 -14.63 2.93
N PHE A 91 -4.98 -14.07 2.98
CA PHE A 91 -4.26 -13.60 1.79
C PHE A 91 -3.02 -14.42 1.42
N GLY A 92 -2.45 -15.18 2.35
CA GLY A 92 -1.17 -15.89 2.13
C GLY A 92 -1.23 -16.92 1.01
N SER A 93 -2.35 -17.65 0.86
CA SER A 93 -2.58 -18.58 -0.26
C SER A 93 -3.35 -17.97 -1.44
N HIS A 94 -3.73 -16.68 -1.34
CA HIS A 94 -4.58 -15.98 -2.31
C HIS A 94 -3.88 -14.71 -2.83
N THR A 95 -2.62 -14.85 -3.23
CA THR A 95 -1.85 -13.76 -3.82
C THR A 95 -2.32 -13.47 -5.26
N GLY A 96 -2.03 -12.27 -5.76
CA GLY A 96 -2.47 -11.79 -7.06
C GLY A 96 -3.59 -10.75 -6.97
N PRO A 97 -4.35 -10.53 -8.06
CA PRO A 97 -5.31 -9.45 -8.14
C PRO A 97 -6.58 -9.75 -7.34
N TRP A 98 -7.04 -8.75 -6.59
CA TRP A 98 -8.31 -8.74 -5.89
C TRP A 98 -9.25 -7.71 -6.49
N TYR A 99 -10.55 -8.00 -6.42
CA TYR A 99 -11.60 -7.18 -7.03
C TYR A 99 -12.68 -6.88 -5.99
N ARG A 100 -13.30 -5.72 -6.11
CA ARG A 100 -14.45 -5.37 -5.29
C ARG A 100 -15.67 -6.16 -5.73
N LEU A 101 -16.50 -6.50 -4.77
CA LEU A 101 -17.78 -7.14 -5.00
C LEU A 101 -18.90 -6.20 -4.57
N ASN A 102 -19.89 -6.01 -5.42
CA ASN A 102 -21.09 -5.29 -5.05
C ASN A 102 -21.93 -6.09 -4.02
N THR A 103 -23.04 -5.51 -3.57
CA THR A 103 -23.94 -6.13 -2.58
C THR A 103 -24.55 -7.46 -3.02
N LEU A 104 -24.55 -7.75 -4.33
CA LEU A 104 -25.01 -9.02 -4.90
C LEU A 104 -23.88 -10.05 -5.04
N GLY A 105 -22.64 -9.72 -4.65
CA GLY A 105 -21.47 -10.59 -4.77
C GLY A 105 -20.84 -10.60 -6.17
N ASN A 106 -21.27 -9.71 -7.07
CA ASN A 106 -20.73 -9.64 -8.43
C ASN A 106 -19.54 -8.68 -8.51
N LEU A 107 -18.62 -8.95 -9.43
CA LEU A 107 -17.46 -8.09 -9.71
C LEU A 107 -17.90 -6.64 -9.98
N ASN A 108 -17.31 -5.69 -9.27
CA ASN A 108 -17.63 -4.26 -9.33
C ASN A 108 -16.38 -3.37 -9.50
N GLY A 109 -15.26 -3.95 -9.93
CA GLY A 109 -14.03 -3.25 -10.28
C GLY A 109 -12.79 -3.81 -9.58
N ALA A 110 -11.62 -3.35 -10.00
CA ALA A 110 -10.36 -3.74 -9.38
C ALA A 110 -10.23 -3.14 -7.97
N ALA A 111 -9.65 -3.91 -7.05
CA ALA A 111 -9.21 -3.42 -5.76
C ALA A 111 -7.69 -3.19 -5.79
N PHE A 112 -6.91 -4.14 -5.30
CA PHE A 112 -5.46 -4.10 -5.22
C PHE A 112 -4.87 -5.47 -5.60
N THR A 113 -3.54 -5.53 -5.74
CA THR A 113 -2.81 -6.78 -5.96
C THR A 113 -2.06 -7.16 -4.68
N VAL A 114 -2.31 -8.35 -4.17
CA VAL A 114 -1.64 -8.92 -3.00
C VAL A 114 -0.38 -9.64 -3.43
N VAL A 115 0.74 -9.39 -2.76
CA VAL A 115 2.03 -10.00 -3.05
C VAL A 115 2.67 -10.52 -1.77
N ASP A 116 3.35 -11.66 -1.84
CA ASP A 116 4.17 -12.17 -0.73
C ASP A 116 5.42 -11.29 -0.57
N PRO A 117 5.67 -10.66 0.59
CA PRO A 117 6.84 -9.80 0.77
C PRO A 117 8.14 -10.60 0.75
N ARG A 118 9.14 -10.09 0.03
CA ARG A 118 10.50 -10.66 0.00
C ARG A 118 11.52 -9.58 0.28
N LEU A 119 12.38 -9.84 1.26
CA LEU A 119 13.57 -9.04 1.55
C LEU A 119 14.73 -9.98 1.86
N ASP A 120 15.85 -9.77 1.17
CA ASP A 120 17.09 -10.52 1.35
C ASP A 120 18.25 -9.54 1.48
N LEU A 121 19.09 -9.72 2.51
CA LEU A 121 20.27 -8.91 2.76
C LEU A 121 21.49 -9.69 2.28
N LYS A 122 22.21 -9.10 1.32
CA LYS A 122 23.45 -9.63 0.78
C LYS A 122 24.62 -8.75 1.15
N ILE A 123 25.78 -9.38 1.27
CA ILE A 123 27.05 -8.71 1.50
C ILE A 123 27.95 -9.01 0.33
N GLU A 124 28.42 -7.96 -0.33
CA GLU A 124 29.37 -8.03 -1.43
C GLU A 124 30.71 -7.49 -0.96
N ASP A 125 31.77 -8.27 -1.14
CA ASP A 125 33.13 -7.77 -1.04
C ASP A 125 33.47 -7.05 -2.33
N THR A 126 33.56 -5.72 -2.23
CA THR A 126 33.80 -4.83 -3.37
C THR A 126 35.29 -4.70 -3.71
N THR A 127 36.20 -5.20 -2.87
CA THR A 127 37.63 -5.28 -3.22
C THR A 127 37.84 -6.30 -4.32
N VAL A 128 37.17 -7.45 -4.25
CA VAL A 128 37.31 -8.55 -5.22
C VAL A 128 36.05 -8.82 -6.06
N GLY A 129 34.93 -8.16 -5.77
CA GLY A 129 33.70 -8.20 -6.56
C GLY A 129 32.90 -9.50 -6.41
N VAL A 130 32.83 -10.07 -5.21
CA VAL A 130 32.15 -11.35 -4.96
C VAL A 130 31.12 -11.26 -3.84
N ASP A 131 30.07 -12.09 -3.93
CA ASP A 131 29.12 -12.27 -2.83
C ASP A 131 29.78 -13.06 -1.68
N VAL A 132 29.82 -12.44 -0.51
CA VAL A 132 30.39 -12.95 0.74
C VAL A 132 29.34 -13.11 1.83
N THR A 133 28.07 -13.20 1.46
CA THR A 133 26.98 -13.47 2.40
C THR A 133 27.27 -14.78 3.15
N ASP A 134 27.24 -14.72 4.48
CA ASP A 134 27.57 -15.82 5.40
C ASP A 134 29.00 -16.39 5.25
N LYS A 135 29.95 -15.59 4.75
CA LYS A 135 31.36 -15.99 4.58
C LYS A 135 32.32 -15.13 5.40
N TRP A 136 33.53 -15.64 5.56
CA TRP A 136 34.66 -14.89 6.10
C TRP A 136 35.20 -13.92 5.05
N VAL A 137 35.52 -12.71 5.50
CA VAL A 137 36.15 -11.66 4.69
C VAL A 137 37.45 -11.23 5.39
N PRO A 138 38.56 -11.05 4.67
CA PRO A 138 39.78 -10.48 5.23
C PRO A 138 39.57 -9.08 5.82
N THR A 139 40.30 -8.78 6.89
CA THR A 139 40.32 -7.43 7.45
C THR A 139 40.92 -6.45 6.45
N GLY A 140 40.27 -5.30 6.26
CA GLY A 140 40.72 -4.25 5.36
C GLY A 140 39.99 -4.20 4.02
N ASP A 141 39.19 -5.22 3.69
CA ASP A 141 38.34 -5.22 2.50
C ASP A 141 37.11 -4.32 2.65
N PHE A 142 36.68 -3.74 1.53
CA PHE A 142 35.50 -2.87 1.48
C PHE A 142 34.24 -3.68 1.21
N LEU A 143 33.27 -3.59 2.12
CA LEU A 143 31.99 -4.28 2.00
C LEU A 143 30.87 -3.37 1.53
N ARG A 144 29.96 -3.92 0.72
CA ARG A 144 28.69 -3.31 0.35
C ARG A 144 27.54 -4.17 0.84
N PHE A 145 26.60 -3.55 1.56
CA PHE A 145 25.31 -4.14 1.84
C PHE A 145 24.38 -3.94 0.65
N ARG A 146 23.77 -5.02 0.16
CA ARG A 146 22.80 -5.00 -0.93
C ARG A 146 21.49 -5.58 -0.41
N ILE A 147 20.37 -4.92 -0.73
CA ILE A 147 19.04 -5.42 -0.44
C ILE A 147 18.42 -5.90 -1.76
N ASP A 148 18.09 -7.19 -1.82
CA ASP A 148 17.33 -7.78 -2.91
C ASP A 148 15.86 -7.94 -2.44
N THR A 149 14.93 -7.17 -3.02
CA THR A 149 13.55 -7.08 -2.50
C THR A 149 12.51 -6.80 -3.58
N ASN A 150 11.26 -7.24 -3.34
CA ASN A 150 10.09 -6.83 -4.13
C ASN A 150 9.29 -5.68 -3.48
N LEU A 151 9.74 -5.16 -2.34
CA LEU A 151 9.07 -4.09 -1.57
C LEU A 151 9.23 -2.69 -2.20
N ILE A 152 9.82 -2.60 -3.39
CA ILE A 152 10.07 -1.33 -4.08
C ILE A 152 8.78 -0.56 -4.39
N SER A 153 7.63 -1.24 -4.54
CA SER A 153 6.34 -0.57 -4.74
C SER A 153 5.93 0.31 -3.54
N ILE A 154 6.43 0.02 -2.32
CA ILE A 154 6.19 0.87 -1.14
C ILE A 154 6.83 2.24 -1.34
N SER A 155 8.00 2.33 -1.99
CA SER A 155 8.66 3.62 -2.25
C SER A 155 7.93 4.50 -3.27
N GLN A 156 6.97 3.92 -3.98
CA GLN A 156 6.13 4.61 -4.97
C GLN A 156 4.78 5.06 -4.37
N ARG A 157 4.49 4.70 -3.11
CA ARG A 157 3.25 5.10 -2.44
C ARG A 157 3.26 6.59 -2.11
N PRO A 158 2.08 7.22 -2.04
CA PRO A 158 1.99 8.62 -1.64
C PRO A 158 2.63 8.86 -0.28
N GLY A 159 3.29 10.01 -0.12
CA GLY A 159 3.93 10.41 1.14
C GLY A 159 5.26 9.72 1.45
N VAL A 160 5.75 8.81 0.59
CA VAL A 160 7.07 8.18 0.74
C VAL A 160 8.12 8.93 -0.08
N SER A 161 9.14 9.47 0.58
CA SER A 161 10.19 10.28 -0.07
C SER A 161 11.55 9.57 -0.19
N SER A 162 11.70 8.38 0.38
CA SER A 162 12.97 7.63 0.40
C SER A 162 12.72 6.12 0.47
N THR A 163 13.79 5.34 0.33
CA THR A 163 13.76 3.89 0.53
C THR A 163 13.21 3.56 1.92
N PRO A 164 12.13 2.77 2.05
CA PRO A 164 11.48 2.47 3.33
C PRO A 164 12.23 1.41 4.15
N VAL A 165 13.55 1.29 3.97
CA VAL A 165 14.38 0.27 4.62
C VAL A 165 15.58 0.93 5.27
N THR A 166 15.82 0.60 6.53
CA THR A 166 17.00 1.03 7.29
C THR A 166 17.86 -0.19 7.60
N ILE A 167 19.13 -0.15 7.22
CA ILE A 167 20.13 -1.14 7.63
C ILE A 167 20.79 -0.63 8.91
N LYS A 168 20.70 -1.42 9.98
CA LYS A 168 21.46 -1.17 11.21
C LYS A 168 22.60 -2.16 11.28
N VAL A 169 23.81 -1.65 11.48
CA VAL A 169 25.02 -2.45 11.65
C VAL A 169 25.44 -2.32 13.11
N GLN A 170 25.78 -3.44 13.73
CA GLN A 170 26.32 -3.47 15.08
C GLN A 170 27.74 -4.01 15.02
N SER A 171 28.63 -3.37 15.78
CA SER A 171 29.99 -3.83 15.96
C SER A 171 30.04 -5.17 16.72
N PRO A 172 31.09 -6.00 16.58
CA PRO A 172 31.18 -7.26 17.31
C PRO A 172 31.15 -7.11 18.84
N ASP A 173 31.59 -5.96 19.35
CA ASP A 173 31.56 -5.58 20.77
C ASP A 173 30.20 -5.01 21.22
N GLY A 174 29.25 -4.86 20.29
CA GLY A 174 27.88 -4.50 20.59
C GLY A 174 27.63 -2.99 20.74
N ALA A 175 28.65 -2.16 20.54
CA ALA A 175 28.55 -0.70 20.50
C ALA A 175 27.86 -0.19 19.22
#